data_AF-A0A967BM84-F1
#
_entry.id   AF-A0A967BM84-F1
#
_cell.length_a   1.000
_cell.length_b   1.000
_cell.length_c   1.000
_cell.angle_alpha   90.00
_cell.angle_beta   90.00
_cell.angle_gamma   90.00
#
_symmetry.space_group_name_H-M   'P 1'
#
loop_
_entity.id
_entity.type
_entity.pdbx_description
1 polymer ?
#
loop_
_entity_poly.entity_id
_entity_poly.type
_entity_poly.pdbx_seq_one_letter_code
_entity_poly.pdbx_strand_id
1 'polypeptide(L)'
;MKENNILFLSHPYTANTPSYGNRDMVKITINSSIDSGNTANSSCWIFTNNHIGTHIDVPFHFSKNGKKVIDIPARDWLFQKVALIDVPCTEVRLISEVD
;
A
#
# COMPACT_ATOMS: atom_id res chain seq x y z
N MET A 1 15.15 -18.98 11.59
CA MET A 1 14.22 -19.11 10.44
C MET A 1 15.07 -19.25 9.20
N LYS A 2 14.87 -20.28 8.36
CA LYS A 2 15.62 -20.36 7.09
C LYS A 2 15.16 -19.20 6.20
N GLU A 3 16.08 -18.46 5.61
CA GLU A 3 15.87 -17.23 4.82
C GLU A 3 14.94 -17.35 3.58
N ASN A 4 14.32 -18.51 3.32
CA ASN A 4 13.74 -18.82 2.02
C ASN A 4 12.22 -18.66 1.86
N ASN A 5 11.47 -18.19 2.85
CA ASN A 5 9.99 -18.10 2.73
C ASN A 5 9.44 -16.70 3.09
N ILE A 6 10.09 -15.62 2.66
CA ILE A 6 9.54 -14.26 2.78
C ILE A 6 9.17 -13.76 1.39
N LEU A 7 7.89 -13.42 1.20
CA LEU A 7 7.38 -12.81 -0.02
C LEU A 7 7.03 -11.34 0.24
N PHE A 8 7.58 -10.44 -0.57
CA PHE A 8 7.23 -9.02 -0.54
C PHE A 8 5.98 -8.78 -1.38
N LEU A 9 4.90 -8.30 -0.75
CA LEU A 9 3.58 -8.13 -1.37
C LEU A 9 3.24 -6.68 -1.75
N SER A 10 4.22 -5.78 -1.70
CA SER A 10 4.00 -4.35 -1.99
C SER A 10 4.65 -3.93 -3.30
N HIS A 11 4.02 -3.00 -4.01
CA HIS A 11 4.65 -2.34 -5.14
C HIS A 11 5.44 -1.10 -4.68
N PRO A 12 6.68 -0.88 -5.15
CA PRO A 12 7.41 0.35 -4.89
C PRO A 12 6.70 1.57 -5.47
N TYR A 13 6.67 2.67 -4.73
CA TYR A 13 6.18 3.94 -5.25
C TYR A 13 7.18 4.58 -6.19
N THR A 14 6.65 5.08 -7.30
CA THR A 14 7.35 5.95 -8.26
C THR A 14 6.43 7.10 -8.67
N ALA A 15 6.98 8.11 -9.35
CA ALA A 15 6.18 9.17 -9.97
C ALA A 15 5.17 8.63 -11.02
N ASN A 16 5.37 7.40 -11.51
CA ASN A 16 4.49 6.73 -12.47
C ASN A 16 3.55 5.71 -11.80
N THR A 17 3.43 5.74 -10.46
CA THR A 17 2.50 4.83 -9.76
C THR A 17 1.09 5.06 -10.29
N PRO A 18 0.43 4.04 -10.85
CA PRO A 18 -0.92 4.20 -11.36
C PRO A 18 -1.88 4.49 -10.20
N SER A 19 -2.89 5.31 -10.46
CA SER A 19 -3.95 5.59 -9.50
C SER A 19 -5.29 5.15 -10.06
N TYR A 20 -6.28 5.03 -9.17
CA TYR A 20 -7.66 4.79 -9.60
C TYR A 20 -8.12 5.89 -10.56
N GLY A 21 -8.49 5.49 -11.79
CA GLY A 21 -8.94 6.38 -12.84
C GLY A 21 -7.97 7.51 -13.24
N ASN A 22 -6.67 7.38 -12.93
CA ASN A 22 -5.65 8.42 -13.16
C ASN A 22 -5.97 9.78 -12.51
N ARG A 23 -6.65 9.79 -11.36
CA ARG A 23 -7.08 11.00 -10.64
C ARG A 23 -6.09 11.49 -9.58
N ASP A 24 -5.17 10.63 -9.17
CA ASP A 24 -4.28 10.85 -8.03
C ASP A 24 -2.82 10.58 -8.40
N MET A 25 -1.89 11.05 -7.59
CA MET A 25 -0.46 10.84 -7.83
C MET A 25 0.39 10.88 -6.56
N VAL A 26 1.56 10.26 -6.66
CA VAL A 26 2.68 10.45 -5.73
C VAL A 26 3.74 11.30 -6.42
N LYS A 27 4.01 12.47 -5.86
CA LYS A 27 5.12 13.33 -6.32
C LYS A 27 6.30 13.18 -5.37
N ILE A 28 7.44 12.77 -5.92
CA ILE A 28 8.70 12.62 -5.18
C ILE A 28 9.69 13.66 -5.70
N THR A 29 10.20 14.51 -4.81
CA THR A 29 11.19 15.55 -5.13
C THR A 29 12.41 15.35 -4.23
N ILE A 30 13.62 15.38 -4.78
CA ILE A 30 14.85 15.26 -4.00
C ILE A 30 15.06 16.57 -3.22
N ASN A 31 15.27 16.46 -1.92
CA ASN A 31 15.57 17.59 -1.04
C ASN A 31 17.09 17.74 -0.83
N SER A 32 17.80 16.62 -0.68
CA SER A 32 19.25 16.61 -0.49
C SER A 32 19.87 15.36 -1.11
N SER A 33 21.13 15.48 -1.56
CA SER A 33 21.87 14.38 -2.15
C SER A 33 23.34 14.39 -1.69
N ILE A 34 23.83 13.22 -1.26
CA ILE A 34 25.25 13.02 -0.92
C ILE A 34 26.13 13.27 -2.15
N ASP A 35 25.67 12.86 -3.33
CA ASP A 35 26.38 13.09 -4.59
C ASP A 35 26.48 14.59 -4.93
N SER A 36 25.61 15.41 -4.35
CA SER A 36 25.65 16.88 -4.44
C SER A 36 26.39 17.54 -3.25
N GLY A 37 27.09 16.77 -2.42
CA GLY A 37 27.87 17.27 -1.28
C GLY A 37 27.07 17.48 0.01
N ASN A 38 25.81 17.04 0.09
CA ASN A 38 25.07 17.04 1.35
C ASN A 38 25.49 15.87 2.25
N THR A 39 25.09 15.89 3.54
CA THR A 39 25.41 14.84 4.51
C THR A 39 24.48 13.61 4.42
N ALA A 40 23.35 13.73 3.73
CA ALA A 40 22.35 12.66 3.60
C ALA A 40 21.51 12.80 2.32
N ASN A 41 20.98 11.68 1.85
CA ASN A 41 19.95 11.64 0.81
C ASN A 41 18.57 11.79 1.45
N SER A 42 17.77 12.74 0.99
CA SER A 42 16.39 12.91 1.45
C SER A 42 15.48 13.37 0.32
N SER A 43 14.19 13.09 0.44
CA SER A 43 13.19 13.49 -0.54
C SER A 43 11.88 13.90 0.13
N CYS A 44 11.18 14.86 -0.49
CA CYS A 44 9.82 15.24 -0.16
C CYS A 44 8.85 14.38 -0.99
N TRP A 45 7.87 13.79 -0.31
CA TRP A 45 6.85 12.96 -0.93
C TRP A 45 5.49 13.60 -0.67
N ILE A 46 4.75 13.88 -1.73
CA ILE A 46 3.40 14.43 -1.68
C ILE A 46 2.46 13.41 -2.30
N PHE A 47 1.47 12.98 -1.52
CA PHE A 47 0.40 12.09 -1.95
C PHE A 47 -0.88 12.92 -2.06
N THR A 48 -1.55 12.90 -3.21
CA THR A 48 -2.85 13.57 -3.34
C THR A 48 -3.98 12.80 -2.66
N ASN A 49 -3.76 11.51 -2.39
CA ASN A 49 -4.70 10.59 -1.76
C ASN A 49 -3.93 9.45 -1.05
N ASN A 50 -4.51 8.90 0.01
CA ASN A 50 -4.00 7.73 0.73
C ASN A 50 -4.40 6.37 0.09
N HIS A 51 -5.26 6.38 -0.92
CA HIS A 51 -5.70 5.21 -1.69
C HIS A 51 -4.90 5.05 -3.01
N ILE A 52 -3.57 5.01 -2.90
CA ILE A 52 -2.66 4.84 -4.04
C ILE A 52 -1.62 3.78 -3.71
N GLY A 53 -1.22 2.96 -4.69
CA GLY A 53 -0.30 1.83 -4.48
C GLY A 53 -0.87 0.73 -3.58
N THR A 54 0.01 -0.10 -3.00
CA THR A 54 -0.38 -1.11 -2.02
C THR A 54 -0.76 -0.43 -0.70
N HIS A 55 -2.02 -0.56 -0.29
CA HIS A 55 -2.58 0.12 0.89
C HIS A 55 -3.61 -0.74 1.61
N ILE A 56 -4.10 -0.26 2.75
CA ILE A 56 -5.18 -0.89 3.53
C ILE A 56 -6.27 0.14 3.77
N ASP A 57 -7.51 -0.23 3.44
CA ASP A 57 -8.69 0.54 3.81
C ASP A 57 -9.10 0.23 5.24
N VAL A 58 -9.20 1.27 6.08
CA VAL A 58 -9.75 1.16 7.42
C VAL A 58 -11.25 1.48 7.42
N PRO A 59 -12.03 1.07 8.44
CA PRO A 59 -13.48 1.28 8.45
C PRO A 59 -13.92 2.73 8.23
N PHE A 60 -13.12 3.71 8.68
CA PHE A 60 -13.39 5.12 8.45
C PHE A 60 -13.48 5.52 6.97
N HIS A 61 -12.90 4.74 6.04
CA HIS A 61 -13.02 4.95 4.61
C HIS A 61 -14.48 4.89 4.12
N PHE A 62 -15.28 3.97 4.69
CA PHE A 62 -16.67 3.73 4.28
C PHE A 62 -17.71 4.17 5.31
N SER A 63 -17.30 4.47 6.54
CA SER A 63 -18.19 4.80 7.64
C SER A 63 -17.68 5.98 8.46
N LYS A 64 -18.54 7.01 8.63
CA LYS A 64 -18.24 8.21 9.42
C LYS A 64 -17.83 7.90 10.86
N ASN A 65 -18.33 6.80 11.43
CA ASN A 65 -18.03 6.39 12.80
C ASN A 65 -17.07 5.18 12.83
N GLY A 66 -16.47 4.83 11.69
CA GLY A 66 -15.50 3.75 11.59
C GLY A 66 -14.17 4.10 12.27
N LYS A 67 -13.45 3.07 12.71
CA LYS A 67 -12.09 3.20 13.22
C LYS A 67 -11.14 3.77 12.16
N LYS A 68 -10.30 4.71 12.56
CA LYS A 68 -9.17 5.23 11.78
C LYS A 68 -7.94 4.33 11.97
N VAL A 69 -6.91 4.54 11.15
CA VAL A 69 -5.63 3.81 11.27
C VAL A 69 -5.06 3.87 12.68
N ILE A 70 -5.09 5.05 13.31
CA ILE A 70 -4.55 5.27 14.66
C ILE A 70 -5.39 4.63 15.78
N ASP A 71 -6.63 4.24 15.49
CA ASP A 71 -7.53 3.61 16.46
C ASP A 71 -7.33 2.08 16.53
N ILE A 72 -6.54 1.51 15.60
CA ILE A 72 -6.26 0.07 15.50
C ILE A 72 -4.93 -0.23 16.21
N PRO A 73 -4.94 -1.04 17.30
CA PRO A 73 -3.72 -1.41 18.01
C PRO A 73 -2.69 -2.09 17.12
N ALA A 74 -1.40 -1.84 17.37
CA ALA A 74 -0.28 -2.40 16.60
C ALA A 74 -0.37 -3.93 16.40
N ARG A 75 -0.81 -4.65 17.44
CA ARG A 75 -0.95 -6.12 17.43
C ARG A 75 -1.95 -6.63 16.39
N ASP A 76 -2.97 -5.83 16.05
CA ASP A 76 -4.05 -6.26 15.16
C ASP A 76 -3.58 -6.26 13.69
N TRP A 77 -2.44 -5.63 13.38
CA TRP A 77 -1.78 -5.69 12.08
C TRP A 77 -0.91 -6.95 11.89
N LEU A 78 -0.77 -7.80 12.92
CA LEU A 78 0.00 -9.04 12.85
C LEU A 78 -0.91 -10.21 12.49
N PHE A 79 -0.94 -10.56 11.20
CA PHE A 79 -1.74 -11.68 10.70
C PHE A 79 -0.97 -13.00 10.77
N GLN A 80 -1.38 -13.90 11.66
CA GLN A 80 -0.73 -15.22 11.84
C GLN A 80 -1.44 -16.36 11.10
N LYS A 81 -2.72 -16.17 10.76
CA LYS A 81 -3.56 -17.16 10.09
C LYS A 81 -4.06 -16.56 8.79
N VAL A 82 -3.20 -16.55 7.78
CA VAL A 82 -3.50 -16.04 6.44
C VAL A 82 -3.80 -17.24 5.54
N ALA A 83 -4.91 -17.17 4.81
CA ALA A 83 -5.23 -18.10 3.73
C ALA A 83 -5.04 -17.40 2.39
N LEU A 84 -4.54 -18.13 1.40
CA LEU A 84 -4.51 -17.70 0.00
C LEU A 84 -5.55 -18.53 -0.75
N ILE A 85 -6.52 -17.85 -1.36
CA ILE A 85 -7.45 -18.46 -2.30
C ILE A 85 -6.98 -18.02 -3.69
N ASP A 86 -6.53 -18.98 -4.49
CA ASP A 86 -6.04 -18.72 -5.85
C ASP A 86 -7.19 -18.91 -6.85
N VAL A 87 -7.73 -17.78 -7.33
CA VAL A 87 -8.85 -17.75 -8.29
C VAL A 87 -8.37 -17.09 -9.58
N PRO A 88 -8.21 -17.85 -10.69
CA PRO A 88 -7.83 -17.28 -11.97
C PRO A 88 -8.85 -16.23 -12.44
N CYS A 89 -8.37 -15.02 -12.71
CA CYS A 89 -9.19 -13.92 -13.23
C CYS A 89 -9.17 -13.94 -14.76
N THR A 90 -10.00 -14.79 -15.37
CA THR A 90 -10.11 -14.91 -16.83
C THR A 90 -11.14 -13.96 -17.44
N GLU A 91 -12.04 -13.42 -16.63
CA GLU A 91 -13.09 -12.49 -17.04
C GLU A 91 -13.53 -11.59 -15.88
N VAL A 92 -14.26 -10.52 -16.18
CA VAL A 92 -14.80 -9.61 -15.16
C VAL A 92 -15.98 -10.29 -14.47
N ARG A 93 -15.78 -10.71 -13.22
CA ARG A 93 -16.81 -11.36 -12.41
C ARG A 93 -16.67 -11.08 -10.92
N LEU A 94 -17.73 -11.38 -10.18
CA LEU A 94 -17.70 -11.44 -8.73
C LEU A 94 -17.21 -12.84 -8.29
N ILE A 95 -16.44 -12.88 -7.20
CA ILE A 95 -16.10 -14.12 -6.49
C ILE A 95 -17.28 -14.50 -5.60
N SER A 96 -17.60 -15.78 -5.53
CA SER A 96 -18.77 -16.33 -4.83
C SER A 96 -18.39 -17.51 -3.94
N GLU A 97 -19.35 -18.07 -3.21
CA GLU A 97 -19.12 -19.20 -2.29
C GLU A 97 -18.77 -20.53 -3.00
N VAL A 98 -18.93 -20.61 -4.33
CA VAL A 98 -18.66 -21.82 -5.13
C VAL A 98 -17.28 -21.80 -5.81
N ASP A 99 -16.51 -20.73 -5.63
CA ASP A 99 -15.11 -20.63 -6.03
C ASP A 99 -14.19 -21.33 -5.01
#